data_AF-A0AA36MCF3-F1
#
_entry.id   AF-A0AA36MCF3-F1
#
_cell.length_a   1.000
_cell.length_b   1.000
_cell.length_c   1.000
_cell.angle_alpha   90.00
_cell.angle_beta   90.00
_cell.angle_gamma   90.00
#
_symmetry.space_group_name_H-M   'P 1'
#
loop_
_entity.id
_entity.type
_entity.pdbx_description
1 polymer ?
#
loop_
_entity_poly.entity_id
_entity_poly.type
_entity_poly.pdbx_seq_one_letter_code
_entity_poly.pdbx_strand_id
1 'polypeptide(L)'
;MTRSLTTLLALILTATTVVYIVHQKYDRPLNLLSLCEESIPEESTDSWTREYYAMQAASRIRGLESIRKTTKDYLNLYNAIVPEVFCRNLVRVGSVLDGGKWVCNPTAMLRKNCSIYSLGLHEEISFDHDIQEINNFSCRIYGYDMVKQSPATVQRYHAINGEVEALKIGPRTNASANMYFIGDLVSRNNDKHVEFLKIDIEGAEHNSLIPFLEICKVCQLFVEIHGAPLKHVTLLQQIARLDYALFSYEVNGGCQECCEYSFIHYSCMSQYGVTKLHLYLKFVNASTS
;
A
#
# COMPACT_ATOMS: atom_id res chain seq x y z
N MET A 1 67.75 19.13 -61.32
CA MET A 1 66.74 19.92 -60.58
C MET A 1 65.30 19.41 -60.77
N THR A 2 65.03 18.10 -60.82
CA THR A 2 63.65 17.59 -61.08
C THR A 2 63.23 16.35 -60.28
N ARG A 3 64.06 15.83 -59.35
CA ARG A 3 63.72 14.64 -58.54
C ARG A 3 63.26 14.92 -57.10
N SER A 4 63.37 16.17 -56.63
CA SER A 4 62.99 16.56 -55.26
C SER A 4 61.57 17.11 -55.14
N LEU A 5 60.96 17.55 -56.26
CA LEU A 5 59.63 18.16 -56.23
C LEU A 5 58.52 17.10 -56.33
N THR A 6 58.76 16.01 -57.06
CA THR A 6 57.80 14.91 -57.25
C THR A 6 57.61 14.04 -56.01
N THR A 7 58.67 13.81 -55.23
CA THR A 7 58.61 13.11 -53.95
C THR A 7 57.92 13.93 -52.86
N LEU A 8 58.13 15.25 -52.84
CA LEU A 8 57.45 16.15 -51.91
C LEU A 8 55.96 16.28 -52.22
N LEU A 9 55.58 16.38 -53.51
CA LEU A 9 54.17 16.39 -53.91
C LEU A 9 53.45 15.07 -53.59
N ALA A 10 54.10 13.93 -53.76
CA ALA A 10 53.52 12.62 -53.44
C ALA A 10 53.27 12.45 -51.93
N LEU A 11 54.22 12.90 -51.08
CA LEU A 11 54.07 12.89 -49.62
C LEU A 11 52.92 13.82 -49.15
N ILE A 12 52.82 15.01 -49.74
CA ILE A 12 51.74 15.96 -49.42
C ILE A 12 50.38 15.38 -49.85
N LEU A 13 50.26 14.79 -51.05
CA LEU A 13 49.01 14.15 -51.48
C LEU A 13 48.62 12.97 -50.58
N THR A 14 49.57 12.12 -50.17
CA THR A 14 49.26 11.00 -49.26
C THR A 14 48.83 11.51 -47.88
N ALA A 15 49.47 12.56 -47.35
CA ALA A 15 49.11 13.15 -46.07
C ALA A 15 47.73 13.81 -46.12
N THR A 16 47.41 14.56 -47.18
CA THR A 16 46.08 15.19 -47.33
C THR A 16 44.98 14.16 -47.53
N THR A 17 45.25 13.06 -48.24
CA THR A 17 44.26 11.99 -48.45
C THR A 17 44.01 11.19 -47.17
N VAL A 18 45.06 10.92 -46.38
CA VAL A 18 44.93 10.27 -45.06
C VAL A 18 44.19 11.18 -44.07
N VAL A 19 44.50 12.48 -44.03
CA VAL A 19 43.78 13.45 -43.19
C VAL A 19 42.32 13.57 -43.63
N TYR A 20 42.03 13.59 -44.93
CA TYR A 20 40.66 13.65 -45.45
C TYR A 20 39.84 12.39 -45.12
N ILE A 21 40.44 11.19 -45.21
CA ILE A 21 39.80 9.93 -44.82
C ILE A 21 39.61 9.84 -43.30
N VAL A 22 40.57 10.33 -42.50
CA VAL A 22 40.44 10.39 -41.04
C VAL A 22 39.36 11.41 -40.63
N HIS A 23 39.26 12.56 -41.30
CA HIS A 23 38.20 13.53 -41.03
C HIS A 23 36.82 12.98 -41.42
N GLN A 24 36.67 12.32 -42.58
CA GLN A 24 35.39 11.69 -42.94
C GLN A 24 34.98 10.54 -42.00
N LYS A 25 35.94 9.88 -41.33
CA LYS A 25 35.64 8.82 -40.35
C LYS A 25 35.31 9.38 -38.95
N TYR A 26 35.68 10.63 -38.66
CA TYR A 26 35.49 11.27 -37.35
C TYR A 26 34.49 12.44 -37.32
N ASP A 27 33.96 12.89 -38.47
CA ASP A 27 32.92 13.95 -38.58
C ASP A 27 31.51 13.42 -38.83
N ARG A 28 31.17 12.25 -38.28
CA ARG A 28 29.78 12.00 -37.92
C ARG A 28 29.64 12.34 -36.44
N PRO A 29 28.83 13.34 -36.04
CA PRO A 29 28.28 13.29 -34.70
C PRO A 29 27.44 12.00 -34.66
N LEU A 30 28.04 10.94 -34.12
CA LEU A 30 27.28 9.79 -33.69
C LEU A 30 26.42 10.34 -32.56
N ASN A 31 25.17 10.65 -32.89
CA ASN A 31 24.16 11.07 -31.92
C ASN A 31 23.80 9.82 -31.09
N LEU A 32 24.78 9.32 -30.34
CA LEU A 32 24.66 8.16 -29.46
C LEU A 32 23.89 8.52 -28.19
N LEU A 33 23.66 9.82 -27.97
CA LEU A 33 22.78 10.37 -26.93
C LEU A 33 21.31 10.50 -27.36
N SER A 34 20.95 10.29 -28.64
CA SER A 34 19.54 10.34 -29.09
C SER A 34 18.92 8.98 -29.38
N LEU A 35 19.61 7.87 -29.05
CA LEU A 35 19.07 6.50 -29.17
C LEU A 35 18.77 5.85 -27.82
N CYS A 36 19.01 6.56 -26.71
CA CYS A 36 18.61 6.14 -25.37
C CYS A 36 17.83 7.20 -24.61
N GLU A 37 17.42 8.29 -25.27
CA GLU A 37 16.33 9.12 -24.77
C GLU A 37 15.02 8.45 -25.17
N GLU A 38 14.77 7.29 -24.56
CA GLU A 38 13.40 6.87 -24.35
C GLU A 38 12.78 7.98 -23.53
N SER A 39 11.88 8.75 -24.17
CA SER A 39 10.91 9.55 -23.45
C SER A 39 10.28 8.62 -22.42
N ILE A 40 10.64 8.79 -21.14
CA ILE A 40 10.06 8.02 -20.05
C ILE A 40 8.55 8.19 -20.19
N PRO A 41 7.79 7.14 -20.55
CA PRO A 41 6.36 7.26 -20.66
C PRO A 41 5.85 7.66 -19.29
N GLU A 42 5.13 8.78 -19.24
CA GLU A 42 4.36 9.17 -18.08
C GLU A 42 3.43 8.00 -17.73
N GLU A 43 3.75 7.37 -16.61
CA GLU A 43 3.23 6.14 -16.00
C GLU A 43 1.92 5.55 -16.56
N SER A 44 2.00 4.82 -17.68
CA SER A 44 0.94 3.91 -18.10
C SER A 44 1.12 2.58 -17.38
N THR A 45 0.36 2.31 -16.31
CA THR A 45 -0.05 0.92 -16.11
C THR A 45 -0.68 0.46 -17.42
N ASP A 46 -0.12 -0.57 -18.03
CA ASP A 46 -0.48 -1.07 -19.35
C ASP A 46 -2.01 -1.16 -19.49
N SER A 47 -2.58 -0.45 -20.48
CA SER A 47 -4.04 -0.39 -20.69
C SER A 47 -4.64 -1.79 -20.77
N TRP A 48 -3.86 -2.74 -21.33
CA TRP A 48 -4.18 -4.15 -21.38
C TRP A 48 -4.44 -4.77 -19.99
N THR A 49 -3.63 -4.41 -18.97
CA THR A 49 -3.81 -4.95 -17.61
C THR A 49 -5.16 -4.53 -17.05
N ARG A 50 -5.54 -3.25 -17.21
CA ARG A 50 -6.84 -2.75 -16.73
C ARG A 50 -8.01 -3.43 -17.45
N GLU A 51 -7.90 -3.60 -18.76
CA GLU A 51 -8.90 -4.30 -19.57
C GLU A 51 -9.05 -5.76 -19.17
N TYR A 52 -7.94 -6.46 -18.92
CA TYR A 52 -7.96 -7.86 -18.51
C TYR A 52 -8.59 -8.04 -17.12
N TYR A 53 -8.27 -7.14 -16.17
CA TYR A 53 -8.92 -7.13 -14.86
C TYR A 53 -10.43 -6.86 -14.98
N ALA A 54 -10.84 -5.95 -15.86
CA ALA A 54 -12.25 -5.66 -16.13
C ALA A 54 -12.97 -6.89 -16.71
N MET A 55 -12.34 -7.60 -17.65
CA MET A 55 -12.88 -8.84 -18.23
C MET A 55 -13.10 -9.93 -17.18
N GLN A 56 -12.22 -10.05 -16.19
CA GLN A 56 -12.33 -11.06 -15.13
C GLN A 56 -13.30 -10.66 -13.99
N ALA A 57 -13.65 -9.38 -13.87
CA ALA A 57 -14.39 -8.84 -12.72
C ALA A 57 -15.70 -9.59 -12.45
N ALA A 58 -16.50 -9.86 -13.49
CA ALA A 58 -17.76 -10.57 -13.34
C ALA A 58 -17.58 -12.01 -12.81
N SER A 59 -16.51 -12.70 -13.18
CA SER A 59 -16.20 -14.04 -12.66
C SER A 59 -15.74 -13.99 -11.21
N ARG A 60 -14.94 -12.99 -10.84
CA ARG A 60 -14.52 -12.76 -9.45
C ARG A 60 -15.71 -12.48 -8.55
N ILE A 61 -16.61 -11.60 -8.99
CA ILE A 61 -17.86 -11.29 -8.28
C ILE A 61 -18.67 -12.56 -8.05
N ARG A 62 -18.92 -13.38 -9.09
CA ARG A 62 -19.66 -14.64 -8.94
C ARG A 62 -19.00 -15.62 -7.96
N GLY A 63 -17.67 -15.73 -7.98
CA GLY A 63 -16.94 -16.61 -7.05
C GLY A 63 -17.05 -16.15 -5.59
N LEU A 64 -17.06 -14.84 -5.35
CA LEU A 64 -17.28 -14.30 -4.01
C LEU A 64 -18.75 -14.41 -3.57
N GLU A 65 -19.69 -14.19 -4.49
CA GLU A 65 -21.12 -14.33 -4.24
C GLU A 65 -21.57 -15.78 -4.05
N SER A 66 -20.78 -16.79 -4.44
CA SER A 66 -21.09 -18.19 -4.17
C SER A 66 -20.79 -18.62 -2.73
N ILE A 67 -20.02 -17.82 -1.98
CA ILE A 67 -19.67 -18.12 -0.58
C ILE A 67 -20.94 -17.95 0.28
N ARG A 68 -21.25 -18.97 1.08
CA ARG A 68 -22.43 -19.01 1.97
C ARG A 68 -22.01 -19.13 3.43
N LYS A 69 -22.93 -18.79 4.35
CA LYS A 69 -22.65 -18.74 5.79
C LYS A 69 -22.14 -20.06 6.37
N THR A 70 -22.60 -21.19 5.84
CA THR A 70 -22.24 -22.53 6.31
C THR A 70 -20.97 -23.09 5.68
N THR A 71 -20.33 -22.36 4.75
CA THR A 71 -19.20 -22.87 3.96
C THR A 71 -17.86 -22.36 4.51
N LYS A 72 -16.87 -23.26 4.68
CA LYS A 72 -15.46 -22.92 4.87
C LYS A 72 -14.75 -22.75 3.51
N ASP A 73 -15.40 -22.03 2.60
CA ASP A 73 -14.95 -21.86 1.21
C ASP A 73 -13.84 -20.79 1.08
N TYR A 74 -12.72 -21.02 1.77
CA TYR A 74 -11.51 -20.21 1.65
C TYR A 74 -10.89 -20.32 0.26
N LEU A 75 -11.15 -21.42 -0.45
CA LEU A 75 -10.69 -21.62 -1.82
C LEU A 75 -11.27 -20.54 -2.74
N ASN A 76 -12.59 -20.36 -2.77
CA ASN A 76 -13.18 -19.31 -3.59
C ASN A 76 -12.83 -17.91 -3.10
N LEU A 77 -12.70 -17.70 -1.79
CA LEU A 77 -12.28 -16.42 -1.23
C LEU A 77 -10.92 -16.00 -1.81
N TYR A 78 -9.89 -16.83 -1.61
CA TYR A 78 -8.51 -16.46 -1.94
C TYR A 78 -8.17 -16.62 -3.43
N ASN A 79 -8.92 -17.42 -4.20
CA ASN A 79 -8.76 -17.50 -5.65
C ASN A 79 -9.46 -16.35 -6.40
N ALA A 80 -10.57 -15.83 -5.86
CA ALA A 80 -11.32 -14.75 -6.50
C ALA A 80 -10.78 -13.36 -6.15
N ILE A 81 -10.21 -13.17 -4.95
CA ILE A 81 -9.66 -11.87 -4.52
C ILE A 81 -8.35 -11.55 -5.24
N VAL A 82 -8.24 -10.33 -5.74
CA VAL A 82 -6.99 -9.72 -6.24
C VAL A 82 -6.97 -8.23 -5.89
N PRO A 83 -5.80 -7.58 -5.85
CA PRO A 83 -5.70 -6.13 -5.78
C PRO A 83 -6.55 -5.42 -6.85
N GLU A 84 -7.33 -4.42 -6.45
CA GLU A 84 -8.12 -3.58 -7.35
C GLU A 84 -7.31 -2.38 -7.88
N VAL A 85 -6.18 -2.10 -7.24
CA VAL A 85 -5.20 -1.09 -7.64
C VAL A 85 -3.78 -1.64 -7.57
N PHE A 86 -2.90 -1.01 -8.34
CA PHE A 86 -1.48 -1.30 -8.39
C PHE A 86 -0.70 -0.24 -7.62
N CYS A 87 0.14 -0.69 -6.68
CA CYS A 87 1.11 0.14 -5.99
C CYS A 87 2.52 -0.24 -6.43
N ARG A 88 3.25 0.68 -7.07
CA ARG A 88 4.62 0.44 -7.54
C ARG A 88 5.58 0.15 -6.38
N ASN A 89 5.48 0.92 -5.31
CA ASN A 89 6.39 0.86 -4.16
C ASN A 89 5.72 0.15 -2.97
N LEU A 90 5.27 -1.09 -3.17
CA LEU A 90 4.65 -1.90 -2.12
C LEU A 90 5.75 -2.53 -1.24
N VAL A 91 5.71 -2.27 0.07
CA VAL A 91 6.76 -2.70 1.02
C VAL A 91 6.12 -3.30 2.26
N ARG A 92 6.68 -4.41 2.76
CA ARG A 92 6.34 -4.93 4.10
C ARG A 92 7.09 -4.11 5.15
N VAL A 93 6.35 -3.42 6.02
CA VAL A 93 6.88 -2.57 7.09
C VAL A 93 6.64 -3.25 8.43
N GLY A 94 7.66 -3.28 9.30
CA GLY A 94 7.66 -4.04 10.53
C GLY A 94 8.27 -5.44 10.35
N SER A 95 7.92 -6.34 11.26
CA SER A 95 8.39 -7.72 11.29
C SER A 95 8.15 -8.45 9.97
N VAL A 96 9.14 -9.25 9.54
CA VAL A 96 9.03 -10.12 8.36
C VAL A 96 8.14 -11.34 8.60
N LEU A 97 7.84 -11.64 9.87
CA LEU A 97 6.87 -12.64 10.28
C LEU A 97 5.56 -11.94 10.67
N ASP A 98 4.94 -12.37 11.75
CA ASP A 98 3.74 -11.73 12.29
C ASP A 98 4.01 -10.27 12.74
N GLY A 99 2.98 -9.43 12.65
CA GLY A 99 3.00 -8.01 13.06
C GLY A 99 3.26 -6.99 11.95
N GLY A 100 4.02 -7.35 10.90
CA GLY A 100 4.31 -6.45 9.78
C GLY A 100 3.16 -6.30 8.79
N LYS A 101 3.01 -5.13 8.17
CA LYS A 101 1.92 -4.83 7.22
C LYS A 101 2.44 -4.42 5.85
N TRP A 102 1.70 -4.76 4.79
CA TRP A 102 1.99 -4.31 3.42
C TRP A 102 1.55 -2.86 3.24
N VAL A 103 2.51 -1.94 3.14
CA VAL A 103 2.27 -0.49 3.01
C VAL A 103 2.56 -0.05 1.58
N CYS A 104 1.65 0.72 1.00
CA CYS A 104 1.90 1.33 -0.29
C CYS A 104 2.70 2.62 -0.14
N ASN A 105 3.89 2.68 -0.76
CA ASN A 105 4.74 3.85 -0.86
C ASN A 105 4.88 4.65 0.45
N PRO A 106 5.41 4.04 1.53
CA PRO A 106 5.47 4.68 2.86
C PRO A 106 6.28 5.99 2.87
N THR A 107 7.18 6.19 1.90
CA THR A 107 7.97 7.42 1.76
C THR A 107 7.15 8.65 1.32
N ALA A 108 5.94 8.43 0.80
CA ALA A 108 5.00 9.49 0.41
C ALA A 108 4.04 9.90 1.54
N MET A 109 4.20 9.33 2.74
CA MET A 109 3.44 9.73 3.92
C MET A 109 3.65 11.22 4.26
N LEU A 110 2.60 11.86 4.75
CA LEU A 110 2.66 13.25 5.20
C LEU A 110 3.66 13.39 6.36
N ARG A 111 4.45 14.47 6.33
CA ARG A 111 5.45 14.77 7.38
C ARG A 111 4.94 15.70 8.49
N LYS A 112 3.70 16.19 8.37
CA LYS A 112 3.09 17.13 9.31
C LYS A 112 1.60 16.85 9.41
N ASN A 113 1.03 17.09 10.58
CA ASN A 113 -0.41 16.94 10.86
C ASN A 113 -0.95 15.55 10.44
N CYS A 114 -0.16 14.51 10.68
CA CYS A 114 -0.51 13.13 10.41
C CYS A 114 -0.63 12.36 11.73
N SER A 115 -1.59 11.44 11.74
CA SER A 115 -1.84 10.57 12.87
C SER A 115 -1.90 9.11 12.39
N ILE A 116 -1.37 8.21 13.21
CA ILE A 116 -1.36 6.77 12.98
C ILE A 116 -2.08 6.12 14.15
N TYR A 117 -3.00 5.21 13.86
CA TYR A 117 -3.74 4.45 14.87
C TYR A 117 -3.41 2.97 14.71
N SER A 118 -3.00 2.33 15.80
CA SER A 118 -2.62 0.92 15.84
C SER A 118 -3.42 0.22 16.93
N LEU A 119 -4.40 -0.58 16.51
CA LEU A 119 -5.37 -1.23 17.39
C LEU A 119 -5.05 -2.72 17.47
N GLY A 120 -4.89 -3.22 18.70
CA GLY A 120 -4.39 -4.57 19.01
C GLY A 120 -2.89 -4.67 18.81
N LEU A 121 -2.14 -4.24 19.83
CA LEU A 121 -0.68 -4.26 19.81
C LEU A 121 -0.13 -5.62 20.22
N HIS A 122 -0.66 -6.20 21.30
CA HIS A 122 -0.16 -7.43 21.92
C HIS A 122 1.37 -7.48 22.10
N GLU A 123 1.98 -6.39 22.59
CA GLU A 123 3.45 -6.18 22.69
C GLU A 123 4.22 -6.16 21.36
N GLU A 124 3.56 -6.38 20.22
CA GLU A 124 4.16 -6.32 18.89
C GLU A 124 3.99 -4.92 18.31
N ILE A 125 5.11 -4.18 18.28
CA ILE A 125 5.16 -2.78 17.85
C ILE A 125 6.17 -2.56 16.71
N SER A 126 6.52 -3.63 15.97
CA SER A 126 7.52 -3.54 14.90
C SER A 126 7.05 -2.63 13.77
N PHE A 127 5.81 -2.80 13.29
CA PHE A 127 5.20 -1.93 12.29
C PHE A 127 5.19 -0.47 12.74
N ASP A 128 4.74 -0.23 13.96
CA ASP A 128 4.58 1.08 14.59
C ASP A 128 5.91 1.85 14.65
N HIS A 129 6.98 1.16 15.03
CA HIS A 129 8.32 1.71 15.07
C HIS A 129 8.85 2.03 13.66
N ASP A 130 8.81 1.06 12.76
CA ASP A 130 9.42 1.19 11.43
C ASP A 130 8.68 2.23 10.57
N ILE A 131 7.35 2.30 10.66
CA ILE A 131 6.59 3.31 9.91
C ILE A 131 6.88 4.73 10.41
N GLN A 132 7.08 4.89 11.72
CA GLN A 132 7.50 6.17 12.29
C GLN A 132 8.93 6.51 11.88
N GLU A 133 9.86 5.55 11.87
CA GLU A 133 11.24 5.76 11.43
C GLU A 133 11.29 6.24 9.97
N ILE A 134 10.52 5.61 9.07
CA ILE A 134 10.41 6.04 7.66
C ILE A 134 9.94 7.51 7.54
N ASN A 135 9.12 7.97 8.50
CA ASN A 135 8.62 9.34 8.53
C ASN A 135 9.44 10.31 9.40
N ASN A 136 10.64 9.92 9.82
CA ASN A 136 11.45 10.68 10.77
C ASN A 136 10.68 11.04 12.06
N PHE A 137 9.87 10.11 12.56
CA PHE A 137 9.10 10.20 13.81
C PHE A 137 8.14 11.40 13.90
N SER A 138 7.64 11.88 12.74
CA SER A 138 6.90 13.13 12.66
C SER A 138 5.39 13.02 12.94
N CYS A 139 4.75 11.88 12.66
CA CYS A 139 3.34 11.69 13.00
C CYS A 139 3.16 11.46 14.49
N ARG A 140 1.96 11.76 15.00
CA ARG A 140 1.50 11.19 16.28
C ARG A 140 1.06 9.75 16.04
N ILE A 141 1.45 8.83 16.90
CA ILE A 141 1.00 7.43 16.83
C ILE A 141 0.27 7.04 18.13
N TYR A 142 -0.89 6.42 17.98
CA TYR A 142 -1.73 6.01 19.11
C TYR A 142 -1.95 4.50 19.07
N GLY A 143 -1.46 3.84 20.12
CA GLY A 143 -1.58 2.41 20.31
C GLY A 143 -2.69 2.09 21.31
N TYR A 144 -3.65 1.27 20.91
CA TYR A 144 -4.75 0.86 21.78
C TYR A 144 -4.87 -0.65 21.82
N ASP A 145 -4.87 -1.20 23.03
CA ASP A 145 -4.96 -2.65 23.25
C ASP A 145 -5.84 -2.94 24.47
N MET A 146 -6.58 -4.05 24.46
CA MET A 146 -7.41 -4.41 25.61
C MET A 146 -6.60 -4.85 26.84
N VAL A 147 -5.33 -5.19 26.65
CA VAL A 147 -4.35 -5.56 27.66
C VAL A 147 -3.36 -4.41 27.86
N LYS A 148 -3.01 -4.16 29.12
CA LYS A 148 -1.99 -3.17 29.46
C LYS A 148 -0.62 -3.64 28.96
N GLN A 149 0.03 -2.78 28.18
CA GLN A 149 1.36 -3.02 27.65
C GLN A 149 2.45 -2.93 28.72
N SER A 150 3.56 -3.63 28.51
CA SER A 150 4.72 -3.65 29.40
C SER A 150 5.37 -2.25 29.49
N PRO A 151 6.06 -1.93 30.60
CA PRO A 151 6.78 -0.66 30.73
C PRO A 151 7.80 -0.41 29.62
N ALA A 152 8.42 -1.48 29.09
CA ALA A 152 9.35 -1.40 27.98
C ALA A 152 8.64 -0.97 26.68
N THR A 153 7.48 -1.55 26.38
CA THR A 153 6.67 -1.19 25.21
C THR A 153 6.16 0.24 25.31
N VAL A 154 5.66 0.66 26.48
CA VAL A 154 5.24 2.05 26.74
C VAL A 154 6.40 3.03 26.46
N GLN A 155 7.60 2.73 26.98
CA GLN A 155 8.77 3.57 26.76
C GLN A 155 9.17 3.67 25.28
N ARG A 156 9.15 2.54 24.56
CA ARG A 156 9.44 2.50 23.11
C ARG A 156 8.43 3.32 22.32
N TYR A 157 7.15 3.28 22.69
CA TYR A 157 6.10 4.05 22.05
C TYR A 157 6.28 5.57 22.24
N HIS A 158 6.62 6.00 23.46
CA HIS A 158 6.94 7.41 23.71
C HIS A 158 8.15 7.89 22.91
N ALA A 159 9.16 7.03 22.70
CA ALA A 159 10.34 7.36 21.90
C ALA A 159 10.02 7.61 20.41
N ILE A 160 8.91 7.06 19.91
CA ILE A 160 8.44 7.24 18.53
C ILE A 160 7.27 8.22 18.44
N ASN A 161 7.23 9.25 19.29
CA ASN A 161 6.16 10.27 19.31
C ASN A 161 4.76 9.67 19.52
N GLY A 162 4.69 8.60 20.29
CA GLY A 162 3.48 7.81 20.51
C GLY A 162 2.94 7.80 21.92
N GLU A 163 1.67 7.42 22.03
CA GLU A 163 0.98 7.10 23.30
C GLU A 163 0.36 5.71 23.21
N VAL A 164 0.34 4.98 24.33
CA VAL A 164 -0.37 3.71 24.45
C VAL A 164 -1.39 3.76 25.59
N GLU A 165 -2.55 3.15 25.38
CA GLU A 165 -3.59 3.07 26.40
C GLU A 165 -4.29 1.71 26.36
N ALA A 166 -4.58 1.18 27.56
CA ALA A 166 -5.28 -0.08 27.71
C ALA A 166 -6.80 0.13 27.64
N LEU A 167 -7.43 -0.21 26.53
CA LEU A 167 -8.88 -0.09 26.31
C LEU A 167 -9.40 -1.07 25.25
N LYS A 168 -10.70 -1.33 25.27
CA LYS A 168 -11.37 -2.15 24.24
C LYS A 168 -11.90 -1.27 23.13
N ILE A 169 -11.79 -1.73 21.89
CA ILE A 169 -12.46 -1.11 20.74
C ILE A 169 -13.84 -1.74 20.57
N GLY A 170 -14.85 -0.91 20.32
CA GLY A 170 -16.21 -1.37 20.09
C GLY A 170 -17.02 -0.43 19.19
N PRO A 171 -18.25 -0.81 18.84
CA PRO A 171 -19.10 -0.02 17.94
C PRO A 171 -19.62 1.28 18.57
N ARG A 172 -19.54 1.41 19.90
CA ARG A 172 -19.99 2.58 20.68
C ARG A 172 -19.14 2.71 21.94
N THR A 173 -18.96 3.93 22.43
CA THR A 173 -18.28 4.16 23.70
C THR A 173 -19.15 3.78 24.90
N ASN A 174 -18.56 2.99 25.79
CA ASN A 174 -19.03 2.67 27.13
C ASN A 174 -17.84 2.77 28.09
N ALA A 175 -17.64 3.97 28.64
CA ALA A 175 -16.53 4.26 29.54
C ALA A 175 -16.50 3.35 30.78
N SER A 176 -17.66 2.98 31.32
CA SER A 176 -17.76 2.07 32.48
C SER A 176 -17.25 0.65 32.18
N ALA A 177 -17.27 0.23 30.91
CA ALA A 177 -16.73 -1.05 30.45
C ALA A 177 -15.32 -0.93 29.85
N ASN A 178 -14.69 0.25 29.94
CA ASN A 178 -13.44 0.58 29.29
C ASN A 178 -13.45 0.25 27.78
N MET A 179 -14.57 0.52 27.11
CA MET A 179 -14.77 0.27 25.69
C MET A 179 -15.05 1.58 24.96
N TYR A 180 -14.37 1.81 23.84
CA TYR A 180 -14.43 3.06 23.11
C TYR A 180 -14.66 2.84 21.62
N PHE A 181 -15.44 3.72 21.03
CA PHE A 181 -15.55 3.84 19.59
C PHE A 181 -14.35 4.61 19.03
N ILE A 182 -13.80 4.15 17.90
CA ILE A 182 -12.57 4.70 17.30
C ILE A 182 -12.72 6.21 17.03
N GLY A 183 -13.90 6.65 16.56
CA GLY A 183 -14.16 8.07 16.29
C GLY A 183 -14.07 8.97 17.53
N ASP A 184 -14.43 8.46 18.71
CA ASP A 184 -14.31 9.21 19.96
C ASP A 184 -12.83 9.33 20.38
N LEU A 185 -12.01 8.31 20.10
CA LEU A 185 -10.56 8.35 20.35
C LEU A 185 -9.87 9.36 19.44
N VAL A 186 -10.20 9.36 18.14
CA VAL A 186 -9.71 10.36 17.17
C VAL A 186 -10.08 11.77 17.60
N SER A 187 -11.34 11.97 18.02
CA SER A 187 -11.82 13.26 18.51
C SER A 187 -11.12 13.70 19.81
N ARG A 188 -10.92 12.76 20.75
CA ARG A 188 -10.22 12.99 22.02
C ARG A 188 -8.76 13.39 21.80
N ASN A 189 -8.11 12.83 20.78
CA ASN A 189 -6.74 13.16 20.40
C ASN A 189 -6.64 14.45 19.58
N ASN A 190 -7.77 15.07 19.25
CA ASN A 190 -7.87 16.29 18.43
C ASN A 190 -7.28 16.11 17.02
N ASP A 191 -7.33 14.89 16.50
CA ASP A 191 -6.93 14.56 15.14
C ASP A 191 -8.08 14.80 14.15
N LYS A 192 -7.76 15.39 13.00
CA LYS A 192 -8.74 15.68 11.94
C LYS A 192 -8.66 14.71 10.77
N HIS A 193 -7.56 14.00 10.67
CA HIS A 193 -7.27 13.05 9.60
C HIS A 193 -6.44 11.91 10.18
N VAL A 194 -6.78 10.69 9.76
CA VAL A 194 -6.01 9.49 10.07
C VAL A 194 -5.24 9.10 8.82
N GLU A 195 -3.92 9.14 8.90
CA GLU A 195 -3.08 8.75 7.77
C GLU A 195 -3.15 7.24 7.60
N PHE A 196 -2.82 6.52 8.68
CA PHE A 196 -2.80 5.05 8.72
C PHE A 196 -3.62 4.51 9.88
N LEU A 197 -4.40 3.47 9.59
CA LEU A 197 -5.10 2.67 10.59
C LEU A 197 -4.68 1.21 10.45
N LYS A 198 -3.94 0.69 11.42
CA LYS A 198 -3.75 -0.75 11.65
C LYS A 198 -4.84 -1.21 12.63
N ILE A 199 -5.59 -2.25 12.27
CA ILE A 199 -6.67 -2.80 13.08
C ILE A 199 -6.60 -4.33 13.10
N ASP A 200 -6.38 -4.86 14.28
CA ASP A 200 -6.35 -6.28 14.58
C ASP A 200 -6.95 -6.46 15.98
N ILE A 201 -8.26 -6.70 16.06
CA ILE A 201 -9.01 -6.61 17.32
C ILE A 201 -9.94 -7.80 17.52
N GLU A 202 -9.49 -8.98 17.08
CA GLU A 202 -10.05 -10.29 17.43
C GLU A 202 -11.57 -10.39 17.18
N GLY A 203 -12.02 -9.92 16.02
CA GLY A 203 -13.42 -9.98 15.58
C GLY A 203 -14.23 -8.71 15.87
N ALA A 204 -13.73 -7.75 16.65
CA ALA A 204 -14.43 -6.48 16.86
C ALA A 204 -14.43 -5.58 15.61
N GLU A 205 -13.57 -5.85 14.62
CA GLU A 205 -13.51 -5.13 13.34
C GLU A 205 -14.84 -5.23 12.57
N HIS A 206 -15.55 -6.36 12.68
CA HIS A 206 -16.84 -6.60 11.99
C HIS A 206 -17.94 -5.61 12.35
N ASN A 207 -17.88 -5.05 13.56
CA ASN A 207 -18.92 -4.16 14.06
C ASN A 207 -18.42 -2.73 14.28
N SER A 208 -17.10 -2.53 14.38
CA SER A 208 -16.51 -1.24 14.76
C SER A 208 -15.91 -0.47 13.58
N LEU A 209 -15.44 -1.16 12.55
CA LEU A 209 -14.68 -0.54 11.46
C LEU A 209 -15.59 0.29 10.53
N ILE A 210 -16.68 -0.30 10.03
CA ILE A 210 -17.55 0.38 9.05
C ILE A 210 -18.17 1.67 9.61
N PRO A 211 -18.76 1.69 10.82
CA PRO A 211 -19.28 2.95 11.39
C PRO A 211 -18.22 4.04 11.56
N PHE A 212 -16.96 3.65 11.77
CA PHE A 212 -15.84 4.59 11.86
C PHE A 212 -15.47 5.15 10.48
N LEU A 213 -15.33 4.30 9.47
CA LEU A 213 -14.96 4.72 8.10
C LEU A 213 -16.03 5.60 7.44
N GLU A 214 -17.30 5.50 7.86
CA GLU A 214 -18.40 6.38 7.40
C GLU A 214 -18.22 7.85 7.84
N ILE A 215 -17.52 8.10 8.95
CA ILE A 215 -17.37 9.45 9.52
C ILE A 215 -15.93 9.97 9.46
N CYS A 216 -14.95 9.08 9.34
CA CYS A 216 -13.53 9.41 9.37
C CYS A 216 -12.81 8.76 8.19
N LYS A 217 -12.18 9.59 7.37
CA LYS A 217 -11.34 9.13 6.27
C LYS A 217 -9.97 8.72 6.78
N VAL A 218 -9.58 7.49 6.48
CA VAL A 218 -8.24 6.93 6.63
C VAL A 218 -7.55 6.93 5.26
N CYS A 219 -6.26 7.29 5.13
CA CYS A 219 -5.59 7.17 3.84
C CYS A 219 -5.23 5.72 3.46
N GLN A 220 -4.52 5.00 4.31
CA GLN A 220 -4.32 3.55 4.17
C GLN A 220 -4.81 2.77 5.39
N LEU A 221 -5.58 1.72 5.13
CA LEU A 221 -6.19 0.86 6.12
C LEU A 221 -5.53 -0.52 6.05
N PHE A 222 -5.02 -1.02 7.17
CA PHE A 222 -4.46 -2.35 7.34
C PHE A 222 -5.32 -3.11 8.33
N VAL A 223 -6.13 -4.05 7.87
CA VAL A 223 -7.08 -4.78 8.71
C VAL A 223 -6.79 -6.27 8.66
N GLU A 224 -6.65 -6.91 9.81
CA GLU A 224 -6.83 -8.35 9.92
C GLU A 224 -8.31 -8.65 10.13
N ILE A 225 -8.89 -9.44 9.23
CA ILE A 225 -10.28 -9.86 9.33
C ILE A 225 -10.32 -11.27 9.91
N HIS A 226 -11.13 -11.47 10.95
CA HIS A 226 -11.28 -12.74 11.64
C HIS A 226 -12.57 -13.48 11.25
N GLY A 227 -12.47 -14.79 11.05
CA GLY A 227 -13.59 -15.73 11.01
C GLY A 227 -13.93 -16.26 9.62
N ALA A 228 -15.17 -16.74 9.46
CA ALA A 228 -15.57 -17.48 8.26
C ALA A 228 -15.48 -16.65 6.97
N PRO A 229 -15.28 -17.27 5.79
CA PRO A 229 -15.13 -16.57 4.51
C PRO A 229 -16.23 -15.56 4.20
N LEU A 230 -17.49 -15.84 4.54
CA LEU A 230 -18.59 -14.90 4.32
C LEU A 230 -18.38 -13.57 5.08
N LYS A 231 -17.80 -13.61 6.28
CA LYS A 231 -17.48 -12.39 7.04
C LYS A 231 -16.41 -11.56 6.34
N HIS A 232 -15.38 -12.20 5.77
CA HIS A 232 -14.39 -11.53 4.93
C HIS A 232 -15.06 -10.85 3.75
N VAL A 233 -15.81 -11.59 2.93
CA VAL A 233 -16.47 -11.02 1.74
C VAL A 233 -17.39 -9.85 2.10
N THR A 234 -18.14 -9.98 3.20
CA THR A 234 -19.04 -8.93 3.68
C THR A 234 -18.26 -7.66 4.04
N LEU A 235 -17.22 -7.78 4.87
CA LEU A 235 -16.45 -6.62 5.33
C LEU A 235 -15.63 -5.99 4.19
N LEU A 236 -15.03 -6.81 3.31
CA LEU A 236 -14.35 -6.35 2.09
C LEU A 236 -15.27 -5.51 1.19
N GLN A 237 -16.50 -5.98 0.96
CA GLN A 237 -17.50 -5.24 0.18
C GLN A 237 -17.88 -3.93 0.86
N GLN A 238 -18.12 -3.94 2.18
CA GLN A 238 -18.50 -2.73 2.91
C GLN A 238 -17.37 -1.69 2.89
N ILE A 239 -16.11 -2.10 3.09
CA ILE A 239 -14.94 -1.23 2.94
C ILE A 239 -14.88 -0.66 1.51
N ALA A 240 -15.06 -1.50 0.49
CA ALA A 240 -15.01 -1.07 -0.91
C ALA A 240 -16.13 -0.09 -1.31
N ARG A 241 -17.29 -0.15 -0.64
CA ARG A 241 -18.40 0.81 -0.83
C ARG A 241 -18.11 2.18 -0.21
N LEU A 242 -17.14 2.28 0.68
CA LEU A 242 -16.67 3.51 1.30
C LEU A 242 -15.42 4.08 0.59
N ASP A 243 -15.30 3.83 -0.73
CA ASP A 243 -14.23 4.36 -1.58
C ASP A 243 -12.81 3.93 -1.17
N TYR A 244 -12.67 2.72 -0.63
CA TYR A 244 -11.38 2.06 -0.42
C TYR A 244 -11.16 1.01 -1.50
N ALA A 245 -9.94 0.92 -2.02
CA ALA A 245 -9.55 -0.13 -2.96
C ALA A 245 -8.50 -1.04 -2.34
N LEU A 246 -8.67 -2.35 -2.54
CA LEU A 246 -7.69 -3.34 -2.08
C LEU A 246 -6.41 -3.21 -2.90
N PHE A 247 -5.25 -3.16 -2.24
CA PHE A 247 -3.94 -3.18 -2.92
C PHE A 247 -3.04 -4.34 -2.49
N SER A 248 -3.29 -4.98 -1.34
CA SER A 248 -2.58 -6.18 -0.90
C SER A 248 -3.44 -7.02 0.04
N TYR A 249 -3.19 -8.32 0.10
CA TYR A 249 -3.70 -9.21 1.13
C TYR A 249 -2.67 -10.31 1.45
N GLU A 250 -2.67 -10.78 2.69
CA GLU A 250 -1.78 -11.82 3.19
C GLU A 250 -2.57 -12.81 4.03
N VAL A 251 -2.57 -14.09 3.62
CA VAL A 251 -3.21 -15.16 4.39
C VAL A 251 -2.36 -15.44 5.63
N ASN A 252 -2.94 -15.37 6.82
CA ASN A 252 -2.21 -15.56 8.06
C ASN A 252 -1.87 -17.06 8.25
N GLY A 253 -0.59 -17.41 8.20
CA GLY A 253 -0.13 -18.79 8.37
C GLY A 253 -0.35 -19.35 9.79
N GLY A 254 -0.48 -18.48 10.79
CA GLY A 254 -0.77 -18.83 12.19
C GLY A 254 -2.25 -18.91 12.53
N CYS A 255 -3.12 -18.27 11.73
CA CYS A 255 -4.57 -18.32 11.90
C CYS A 255 -5.28 -18.74 10.60
N GLN A 256 -5.82 -19.97 10.60
CA GLN A 256 -6.51 -20.54 9.43
C GLN A 256 -7.80 -19.81 9.03
N GLU A 257 -8.34 -18.97 9.92
CA GLU A 257 -9.56 -18.19 9.71
C GLU A 257 -9.26 -16.68 9.70
N CYS A 258 -8.00 -16.26 9.54
CA CYS A 258 -7.61 -14.86 9.51
C CYS A 258 -6.84 -14.53 8.23
N CYS A 259 -6.98 -13.28 7.80
CA CYS A 259 -6.23 -12.76 6.67
C CYS A 259 -6.11 -11.25 6.82
N GLU A 260 -4.91 -10.74 6.52
CA GLU A 260 -4.63 -9.33 6.50
C GLU A 260 -4.97 -8.74 5.13
N TYR A 261 -5.58 -7.55 5.13
CA TYR A 261 -5.93 -6.81 3.93
C TYR A 261 -5.45 -5.38 4.06
N SER A 262 -4.92 -4.85 2.96
CA SER A 262 -4.41 -3.48 2.88
C SER A 262 -5.15 -2.71 1.81
N PHE A 263 -5.74 -1.58 2.20
CA PHE A 263 -6.58 -0.75 1.37
C PHE A 263 -6.10 0.68 1.32
N ILE A 264 -6.39 1.36 0.21
CA ILE A 264 -6.16 2.79 0.06
C ILE A 264 -7.46 3.50 -0.31
N HIS A 265 -7.74 4.61 0.36
CA HIS A 265 -8.88 5.45 0.01
C HIS A 265 -8.64 6.16 -1.33
N TYR A 266 -9.66 6.27 -2.18
CA TYR A 266 -9.53 6.80 -3.55
C TYR A 266 -8.86 8.17 -3.60
N SER A 267 -9.24 9.07 -2.69
CA SER A 267 -8.65 10.42 -2.60
C SER A 267 -7.21 10.47 -2.07
N CYS A 268 -6.59 9.36 -1.65
CA CYS A 268 -5.16 9.29 -1.32
C CYS A 268 -4.32 8.60 -2.41
N MET A 269 -4.95 8.05 -3.46
CA MET A 269 -4.22 7.31 -4.51
C MET A 269 -3.15 8.15 -5.18
N SER A 270 -3.43 9.41 -5.49
CA SER A 270 -2.45 10.31 -6.10
C SER A 270 -1.25 10.59 -5.20
N GLN A 271 -1.47 10.74 -3.88
CA GLN A 271 -0.39 10.98 -2.92
C GLN A 271 0.59 9.79 -2.89
N TYR A 272 0.05 8.57 -2.92
CA TYR A 272 0.84 7.36 -2.81
C TYR A 272 1.31 6.77 -4.15
N GLY A 273 1.01 7.43 -5.28
CA GLY A 273 1.37 6.94 -6.62
C GLY A 273 0.65 5.65 -6.99
N VAL A 274 -0.58 5.47 -6.50
CA VAL A 274 -1.40 4.29 -6.77
C VAL A 274 -2.16 4.44 -8.07
N THR A 275 -2.14 3.38 -8.86
CA THR A 275 -2.84 3.34 -10.13
C THR A 275 -4.02 2.37 -10.09
N LYS A 276 -5.20 2.82 -10.52
CA LYS A 276 -6.40 1.98 -10.56
C LYS A 276 -6.27 0.87 -11.60
N LEU A 277 -6.55 -0.38 -11.22
CA LEU A 277 -6.71 -1.50 -12.14
C LEU A 277 -8.18 -1.64 -12.53
N HIS A 278 -8.97 -2.30 -11.68
CA HIS A 278 -10.42 -2.42 -11.82
C HIS A 278 -11.08 -2.65 -10.46
N LEU A 279 -12.09 -1.85 -10.14
CA LEU A 279 -12.84 -1.93 -8.89
C LEU A 279 -14.01 -2.90 -9.08
N TYR A 280 -14.07 -3.97 -8.29
CA TYR A 280 -15.11 -4.99 -8.37
C TYR A 280 -15.70 -5.38 -6.99
N LEU A 281 -14.97 -5.22 -5.88
CA LEU A 281 -15.40 -5.66 -4.55
C LEU A 281 -16.70 -4.98 -4.11
N LYS A 282 -16.86 -3.69 -4.43
CA LYS A 282 -18.08 -2.93 -4.10
C LYS A 282 -19.36 -3.45 -4.77
N PHE A 283 -19.22 -4.21 -5.86
CA PHE A 283 -20.33 -4.78 -6.63
C PHE A 283 -20.67 -6.20 -6.22
N VAL A 284 -19.87 -6.84 -5.36
CA VAL A 284 -20.20 -8.15 -4.79
C VAL A 284 -21.46 -8.04 -3.96
N ASN A 285 -22.46 -8.88 -4.17
CA ASN A 285 -23.61 -8.99 -3.29
C ASN A 285 -23.38 -10.10 -2.26
N ALA A 286 -22.64 -9.76 -1.19
CA ALA A 286 -22.44 -10.64 -0.05
C ALA A 286 -23.81 -10.93 0.60
N SER A 287 -24.43 -12.04 0.21
CA SER A 287 -25.77 -12.40 0.64
C SER A 287 -25.73 -12.73 2.13
N THR A 288 -26.59 -12.12 2.94
CA THR A 288 -26.75 -12.44 4.37
C THR A 288 -27.44 -13.78 4.63
N SER A 289 -27.53 -14.66 3.62
CA SER A 289 -28.24 -15.95 3.69
C SER A 289 -27.52 -16.94 4.60
#